data_AF-A0A644TBI3-F1
#
_entry.id   AF-A0A644TBI3-F1
#
_cell.length_a   1.000
_cell.length_b   1.000
_cell.length_c   1.000
_cell.angle_alpha   90.00
_cell.angle_beta   90.00
_cell.angle_gamma   90.00
#
_symmetry.space_group_name_H-M   'P 1'
#
loop_
_entity.id
_entity.type
_entity.pdbx_description
1 polymer ?
#
loop_
_entity_poly.entity_id
_entity_poly.type
_entity_poly.pdbx_seq_one_letter_code
_entity_poly.pdbx_strand_id
1 'polypeptide(L)'
;MKKFTATHRIIHWVIAISMFVLLATGFLRMYWMGRKTISAAINNELTAKGLELPEESVRAIAKSIINPMFEWHVNFAYVLVFAFVLRIIYMLVKGIKFPNPFSKTASGKEKFQGTIYFIFYILVAVEAATGMMLKFELAGEDILEKAEEIHKLAIYWMPGFIVLHFVGITIAELTNKKGIVSKMIGGE
;
A
#
# COMPACT_ATOMS: atom_id res chain seq x y z
N MET A 1 10.53 24.04 -17.37
CA MET A 1 10.61 23.35 -16.07
C MET A 1 10.55 21.85 -16.30
N LYS A 2 11.53 21.07 -15.80
CA LYS A 2 11.56 19.61 -16.02
C LYS A 2 10.26 18.96 -15.50
N LYS A 3 9.60 18.13 -16.32
CA LYS A 3 8.30 17.51 -15.97
C LYS A 3 8.41 16.50 -14.82
N PHE A 4 9.55 15.79 -14.74
CA PHE A 4 9.90 14.87 -13.64
C PHE A 4 11.24 15.25 -13.00
N THR A 5 11.21 16.13 -12.01
CA THR A 5 12.41 16.47 -11.21
C THR A 5 12.92 15.25 -10.44
N ALA A 6 14.19 15.25 -10.01
CA ALA A 6 14.74 14.15 -9.20
C ALA A 6 13.88 13.87 -7.96
N THR A 7 13.50 14.92 -7.22
CA THR A 7 12.59 14.84 -6.07
C THR A 7 11.26 14.17 -6.41
N HIS A 8 10.65 14.49 -7.56
CA HIS A 8 9.40 13.87 -7.98
C HIS A 8 9.53 12.35 -8.14
N ARG A 9 10.61 11.92 -8.79
CA ARG A 9 10.87 10.52 -9.11
C ARG A 9 11.24 9.72 -7.86
N ILE A 10 12.09 10.27 -7.00
CA ILE A 10 12.47 9.62 -5.74
C ILE A 10 11.23 9.39 -4.87
N ILE A 11 10.40 10.42 -4.66
CA ILE A 11 9.17 10.28 -3.87
C ILE A 11 8.24 9.23 -4.49
N HIS A 12 8.09 9.22 -5.82
CA HIS A 12 7.27 8.24 -6.53
C HIS A 12 7.75 6.80 -6.28
N TRP A 13 9.04 6.53 -6.46
CA TRP A 13 9.59 5.18 -6.29
C TRP A 13 9.61 4.71 -4.84
N VAL A 14 9.87 5.62 -3.88
CA VAL A 14 9.75 5.29 -2.44
C VAL A 14 8.32 4.87 -2.11
N ILE A 15 7.32 5.61 -2.57
CA ILE A 15 5.91 5.24 -2.38
C ILE A 15 5.63 3.87 -3.04
N ALA A 16 6.03 3.68 -4.29
CA ALA A 16 5.78 2.44 -5.01
C ALA A 16 6.38 1.22 -4.30
N ILE A 17 7.64 1.29 -3.90
CA ILE A 17 8.33 0.21 -3.18
C ILE A 17 7.64 -0.07 -1.84
N SER A 18 7.33 0.97 -1.06
CA SER A 18 6.62 0.80 0.21
C SER A 18 5.25 0.14 0.03
N MET A 19 4.49 0.53 -1.00
CA MET A 19 3.20 -0.08 -1.30
C MET A 19 3.34 -1.57 -1.64
N PHE A 20 4.35 -1.98 -2.42
CA PHE A 20 4.58 -3.40 -2.72
C PHE A 20 4.93 -4.21 -1.47
N VAL A 21 5.78 -3.67 -0.59
CA VAL A 21 6.12 -4.35 0.68
C VAL A 21 4.89 -4.46 1.59
N LEU A 22 4.10 -3.39 1.71
CA LEU A 22 2.88 -3.37 2.52
C LEU A 22 1.83 -4.34 1.98
N LEU A 23 1.68 -4.42 0.65
CA LEU A 23 0.81 -5.39 0.00
C LEU A 23 1.26 -6.82 0.29
N ALA A 24 2.55 -7.12 0.11
CA ALA A 24 3.10 -8.45 0.34
C ALA A 24 2.93 -8.89 1.80
N THR A 25 3.29 -8.03 2.75
CA THR A 25 3.16 -8.30 4.19
C THR A 25 1.69 -8.40 4.63
N GLY A 26 0.81 -7.55 4.11
CA GLY A 26 -0.65 -7.63 4.34
C GLY A 26 -1.25 -8.92 3.78
N PHE A 27 -0.87 -9.31 2.56
CA PHE A 27 -1.28 -10.57 1.94
C PHE A 27 -0.85 -11.78 2.77
N LEU A 28 0.44 -11.83 3.15
CA LEU A 28 0.98 -12.89 3.98
C LEU A 28 0.21 -12.98 5.30
N ARG A 29 -0.04 -11.86 5.97
CA ARG A 29 -0.79 -11.85 7.24
C ARG A 29 -2.22 -12.38 7.09
N MET A 30 -2.90 -12.04 6.00
CA MET A 30 -4.32 -12.34 5.81
C MET A 30 -4.55 -13.79 5.36
N TYR A 31 -3.70 -14.32 4.49
CA TYR A 31 -3.98 -15.61 3.83
C TYR A 31 -3.00 -16.72 4.19
N TRP A 32 -1.71 -16.41 4.36
CA TRP A 32 -0.69 -17.46 4.47
C TRP A 32 -0.22 -17.65 5.92
N MET A 33 0.24 -16.59 6.56
CA MET A 33 0.91 -16.58 7.85
C MET A 33 0.02 -15.97 8.95
N GLY A 34 -1.29 -16.08 8.82
CA GLY A 34 -2.22 -15.67 9.87
C GLY A 34 -2.04 -16.53 11.13
N ARG A 35 -2.36 -15.96 12.31
CA ARG A 35 -2.25 -16.67 13.60
C ARG A 35 -2.92 -18.05 13.57
N LYS A 36 -4.14 -18.13 13.03
CA LYS A 36 -4.89 -19.39 12.90
C LYS A 36 -4.14 -20.42 12.05
N THR A 37 -3.61 -20.00 10.90
CA THR A 37 -2.89 -20.88 9.97
C THR A 37 -1.59 -21.41 10.58
N ILE A 38 -0.79 -20.54 11.21
CA ILE A 38 0.47 -20.93 11.84
C ILE A 38 0.22 -21.82 13.07
N SER A 39 -0.74 -21.47 13.93
CA SER A 39 -1.10 -22.32 15.08
C SER A 39 -1.58 -23.71 14.64
N ALA A 40 -2.39 -23.80 13.58
CA ALA A 40 -2.84 -25.08 13.04
C ALA A 40 -1.67 -25.91 12.49
N ALA A 41 -0.74 -25.28 11.77
CA ALA A 41 0.45 -25.97 11.26
C ALA A 41 1.33 -26.52 12.39
N ILE A 42 1.56 -25.74 13.45
CA ILE A 42 2.32 -26.18 14.64
C ILE A 42 1.64 -27.38 15.30
N ASN A 43 0.32 -27.31 15.54
CA ASN A 43 -0.43 -28.38 16.17
C ASN A 43 -0.38 -29.68 15.37
N ASN A 44 -0.55 -29.61 14.05
CA ASN A 44 -0.49 -30.79 13.19
C ASN A 44 0.86 -31.51 13.30
N GLU A 45 1.97 -30.77 13.32
CA GLU A 45 3.31 -31.32 13.46
C GLU A 45 3.57 -31.93 14.86
N LEU A 46 3.04 -31.31 15.92
CA LEU A 46 3.12 -31.83 17.28
C LEU A 46 2.37 -33.15 17.41
N THR A 47 1.11 -33.18 16.95
CA THR A 47 0.25 -34.38 16.98
C THR A 47 0.87 -35.53 16.16
N ALA A 48 1.44 -35.23 14.98
CA ALA A 48 2.12 -36.25 14.16
C ALA A 48 3.32 -36.89 14.88
N LYS A 49 3.90 -36.20 15.87
CA LYS A 49 5.04 -36.68 16.68
C LYS A 49 4.61 -37.20 18.05
N GLY A 50 3.31 -37.27 18.34
CA GLY A 50 2.79 -37.67 19.65
C GLY A 50 3.14 -36.68 20.76
N LEU A 51 3.38 -35.42 20.41
CA LEU A 51 3.65 -34.33 21.34
C LEU A 51 2.42 -33.44 21.47
N GLU A 52 2.24 -32.85 22.64
CA GLU A 52 1.23 -31.84 22.89
C GLU A 52 1.87 -30.67 23.64
N LEU A 53 1.53 -29.45 23.23
CA LEU A 53 1.89 -28.24 23.96
C LEU A 53 0.63 -27.53 24.42
N PRO A 54 0.67 -26.81 25.56
CA PRO A 54 -0.40 -25.92 25.95
C PRO A 54 -0.70 -24.90 24.83
N GLU A 55 -1.98 -24.57 24.64
CA GLU A 55 -2.41 -23.64 23.57
C GLU A 55 -1.69 -22.28 23.68
N GLU A 56 -1.44 -21.81 24.90
CA GLU A 56 -0.67 -20.58 25.14
C GLU A 56 0.73 -20.64 24.54
N SER A 57 1.44 -21.76 24.70
CA SER A 57 2.78 -21.96 24.14
C SER A 57 2.74 -21.95 22.61
N VAL A 58 1.73 -22.59 22.01
CA VAL A 58 1.53 -22.59 20.55
C VAL A 58 1.25 -21.17 20.04
N ARG A 59 0.41 -20.40 20.74
CA ARG A 59 0.13 -19.00 20.42
C ARG A 59 1.37 -18.12 20.55
N ALA A 60 2.21 -18.35 21.55
CA ALA A 60 3.47 -17.62 21.73
C ALA A 60 4.45 -17.89 20.58
N ILE A 61 4.61 -19.15 20.17
CA ILE A 61 5.43 -19.56 19.01
C ILE A 61 4.88 -18.96 17.72
N ALA A 62 3.57 -19.07 17.48
CA ALA A 62 2.96 -18.47 16.29
C ALA A 62 3.19 -16.96 16.23
N LYS A 63 3.06 -16.25 17.37
CA LYS A 63 3.33 -14.82 17.46
C LYS A 63 4.79 -14.48 17.16
N SER A 64 5.76 -15.25 17.66
CA SER A 64 7.18 -14.98 17.40
C SER A 64 7.55 -15.16 15.93
N ILE A 65 6.90 -16.08 15.20
CA ILE A 65 7.06 -16.26 13.76
C ILE A 65 6.47 -15.09 12.96
N ILE A 66 5.31 -14.58 13.39
CA ILE A 66 4.58 -13.52 12.67
C ILE A 66 5.16 -12.13 12.92
N ASN A 67 5.65 -11.88 14.14
CA ASN A 67 6.12 -10.57 14.58
C ASN A 67 7.14 -9.91 13.63
N PRO A 68 8.20 -10.59 13.17
CA PRO A 68 9.18 -9.98 12.27
C PRO A 68 8.56 -9.42 10.99
N MET A 69 7.63 -10.16 10.37
CA MET A 69 6.91 -9.69 9.18
C MET A 69 6.04 -8.46 9.50
N PHE A 70 5.37 -8.46 10.66
CA PHE A 70 4.57 -7.33 11.11
C PHE A 70 5.42 -6.08 11.40
N GLU A 71 6.63 -6.24 11.94
CA GLU A 71 7.57 -5.14 12.12
C GLU A 71 7.98 -4.52 10.79
N TRP A 72 8.28 -5.34 9.78
CA TRP A 72 8.52 -4.85 8.42
C TRP A 72 7.32 -4.09 7.86
N HIS A 73 6.11 -4.59 8.07
CA HIS A 73 4.88 -3.90 7.67
C HIS A 73 4.78 -2.51 8.33
N VAL A 74 4.98 -2.41 9.64
CA VAL A 74 4.92 -1.13 10.36
C VAL A 74 6.04 -0.17 9.92
N ASN A 75 7.26 -0.67 9.75
CA ASN A 75 8.40 0.15 9.32
C ASN A 75 8.15 0.77 7.93
N PHE A 76 7.69 -0.04 6.97
CA PHE A 76 7.34 0.48 5.64
C PHE A 76 6.08 1.33 5.64
N ALA A 77 5.16 1.15 6.60
CA ALA A 77 4.03 2.05 6.79
C ALA A 77 4.51 3.46 7.17
N TYR A 78 5.48 3.58 8.10
CA TYR A 78 6.07 4.89 8.42
C TYR A 78 6.76 5.53 7.21
N VAL A 79 7.51 4.76 6.43
CA VAL A 79 8.14 5.24 5.18
C VAL A 79 7.07 5.73 4.20
N LEU A 80 5.99 4.97 4.01
CA LEU A 80 4.89 5.34 3.12
C LEU A 80 4.22 6.64 3.58
N VAL A 81 3.85 6.75 4.87
CA VAL A 81 3.19 7.94 5.43
C VAL A 81 4.06 9.16 5.24
N PHE A 82 5.35 9.08 5.58
CA PHE A 82 6.30 10.18 5.40
C PHE A 82 6.43 10.59 3.93
N ALA A 83 6.65 9.62 3.03
CA ALA A 83 6.77 9.89 1.60
C ALA A 83 5.47 10.45 1.00
N PHE A 84 4.31 10.01 1.49
CA PHE A 84 3.00 10.50 1.06
C PHE A 84 2.79 11.96 1.50
N VAL A 85 3.12 12.33 2.73
CA VAL A 85 3.09 13.73 3.19
C VAL A 85 4.00 14.59 2.32
N LEU A 86 5.24 14.16 2.09
CA LEU A 86 6.16 14.86 1.17
C LEU A 86 5.58 14.99 -0.24
N ARG A 87 4.86 13.97 -0.72
CA ARG A 87 4.21 14.00 -2.03
C ARG A 87 3.11 15.05 -2.09
N ILE A 88 2.28 15.16 -1.07
CA ILE A 88 1.23 16.18 -0.99
C ILE A 88 1.86 17.58 -0.96
N ILE A 89 2.84 17.81 -0.09
CA ILE A 89 3.57 19.10 -0.01
C ILE A 89 4.19 19.44 -1.37
N TYR A 90 4.87 18.48 -2.01
CA TYR A 90 5.46 18.69 -3.33
C TYR A 90 4.41 19.12 -4.37
N MET A 91 3.23 18.50 -4.37
CA MET A 91 2.15 18.85 -5.31
C MET A 91 1.53 20.22 -5.01
N LEU A 92 1.44 20.62 -3.74
CA LEU A 92 0.99 21.96 -3.35
C LEU A 92 1.98 23.04 -3.82
N VAL A 93 3.30 22.79 -3.71
CA VAL A 93 4.34 23.76 -4.07
C VAL A 93 4.64 23.80 -5.57
N LYS A 94 4.66 22.64 -6.25
CA LYS A 94 5.08 22.52 -7.66
C LYS A 94 3.92 22.30 -8.62
N GLY A 95 2.70 22.32 -8.12
CA GLY A 95 1.47 22.02 -8.85
C GLY A 95 1.18 20.51 -8.95
N ILE A 96 -0.12 20.19 -9.00
CA ILE A 96 -0.63 18.82 -9.19
C ILE A 96 -0.05 18.20 -10.47
N LYS A 97 0.41 16.95 -10.37
CA LYS A 97 1.14 16.25 -11.45
C LYS A 97 0.30 15.21 -12.19
N PHE A 98 -1.02 15.23 -11.99
CA PHE A 98 -1.99 14.43 -12.73
C PHE A 98 -3.11 15.33 -13.28
N PRO A 99 -3.85 14.90 -14.32
CA PRO A 99 -4.93 15.70 -14.89
C PRO A 99 -6.01 16.03 -13.85
N ASN A 100 -6.58 17.23 -13.89
CA ASN A 100 -7.68 17.59 -13.00
C ASN A 100 -8.99 16.91 -13.46
N PRO A 101 -9.57 15.97 -12.67
CA PRO A 101 -10.80 15.27 -13.07
C PRO A 101 -12.02 16.19 -13.20
N PHE A 102 -12.02 17.34 -12.54
CA PHE A 102 -13.13 18.30 -12.53
C PHE A 102 -12.98 19.41 -13.57
N SER A 103 -11.94 19.37 -14.40
CA SER A 103 -11.73 20.39 -15.43
C SER A 103 -12.81 20.31 -16.51
N LYS A 104 -13.50 21.42 -16.77
CA LYS A 104 -14.51 21.50 -17.84
C LYS A 104 -13.92 21.35 -19.24
N THR A 105 -12.65 21.69 -19.42
CA THR A 105 -11.95 21.70 -20.71
C THR A 105 -11.14 20.42 -20.98
N ALA A 106 -10.98 19.54 -20.00
CA ALA A 106 -10.26 18.29 -20.16
C ALA A 106 -11.04 17.27 -20.99
N SER A 107 -10.33 16.51 -21.82
CA SER A 107 -10.89 15.39 -22.57
C SER A 107 -11.40 14.28 -21.64
N GLY A 108 -12.30 13.42 -22.13
CA GLY A 108 -12.81 12.28 -21.35
C GLY A 108 -11.70 11.36 -20.83
N LYS A 109 -10.67 11.11 -21.64
CA LYS A 109 -9.49 10.32 -21.27
C LYS A 109 -8.70 10.97 -20.13
N GLU A 110 -8.50 12.29 -20.18
CA GLU A 110 -7.80 13.02 -19.13
C GLU A 110 -8.60 13.05 -17.83
N LYS A 111 -9.92 13.24 -17.89
CA LYS A 111 -10.79 13.16 -16.72
C LYS A 111 -10.72 11.78 -16.08
N PHE A 112 -10.82 10.72 -16.86
CA PHE A 112 -10.71 9.34 -16.37
C PHE A 112 -9.35 9.10 -15.68
N GLN A 113 -8.25 9.49 -16.33
CA GLN A 113 -6.92 9.42 -15.73
C GLN A 113 -6.84 10.21 -14.41
N GLY A 114 -7.38 11.43 -14.39
CA GLY A 114 -7.42 12.29 -13.21
C GLY A 114 -8.23 11.68 -12.06
N THR A 115 -9.37 11.06 -12.37
CA THR A 115 -10.25 10.42 -11.38
C THR A 115 -9.57 9.22 -10.74
N ILE A 116 -8.90 8.39 -11.53
CA ILE A 116 -8.13 7.25 -11.00
C ILE A 116 -7.07 7.73 -10.00
N TYR A 117 -6.28 8.75 -10.35
CA TYR A 117 -5.27 9.27 -9.43
C TYR A 117 -5.88 9.94 -8.21
N PHE A 118 -6.98 10.68 -8.37
CA PHE A 118 -7.67 11.30 -7.25
C PHE A 118 -8.17 10.25 -6.24
N ILE A 119 -8.84 9.21 -6.72
CA ILE A 119 -9.29 8.08 -5.90
C ILE A 119 -8.10 7.39 -5.24
N PHE A 120 -7.01 7.14 -5.98
CA PHE A 120 -5.79 6.57 -5.42
C PHE A 120 -5.23 7.38 -4.25
N TYR A 121 -5.14 8.71 -4.37
CA TYR A 121 -4.66 9.56 -3.28
C TYR A 121 -5.58 9.50 -2.05
N ILE A 122 -6.90 9.42 -2.24
CA ILE A 122 -7.86 9.24 -1.13
C ILE A 122 -7.65 7.88 -0.46
N LEU A 123 -7.57 6.80 -1.24
CA LEU A 123 -7.39 5.45 -0.70
C LEU A 123 -6.09 5.34 0.11
N VAL A 124 -4.98 5.87 -0.40
CA VAL A 124 -3.72 5.90 0.36
C VAL A 124 -3.83 6.73 1.65
N ALA A 125 -4.56 7.84 1.63
CA ALA A 125 -4.79 8.63 2.84
C ALA A 125 -5.63 7.87 3.89
N VAL A 126 -6.66 7.15 3.45
CA VAL A 126 -7.49 6.30 4.32
C VAL A 126 -6.68 5.14 4.89
N GLU A 127 -5.83 4.48 4.10
CA GLU A 127 -4.95 3.42 4.59
C GLU A 127 -3.93 3.94 5.60
N ALA A 128 -3.34 5.10 5.34
CA ALA A 128 -2.43 5.75 6.27
C ALA A 128 -3.13 6.07 7.60
N ALA A 129 -4.33 6.65 7.54
CA ALA A 129 -5.09 7.02 8.72
C ALA A 129 -5.50 5.79 9.54
N THR A 130 -6.11 4.79 8.91
CA THR A 130 -6.53 3.54 9.58
C THR A 130 -5.34 2.78 10.15
N GLY A 131 -4.23 2.67 9.42
CA GLY A 131 -3.00 2.04 9.90
C GLY A 131 -2.41 2.75 11.12
N MET A 132 -2.39 4.09 11.13
CA MET A 132 -1.94 4.87 12.29
C MET A 132 -2.88 4.73 13.48
N MET A 133 -4.21 4.75 13.27
CA MET A 133 -5.19 4.53 14.34
C MET A 133 -4.98 3.18 15.02
N LEU A 134 -4.76 2.12 14.24
CA LEU A 134 -4.48 0.77 14.76
C LEU A 134 -3.14 0.70 15.48
N LYS A 135 -2.10 1.37 14.94
CA LYS A 135 -0.75 1.31 15.52
C LYS A 135 -0.62 2.06 16.84
N PHE A 136 -1.34 3.17 17.00
CA PHE A 136 -1.25 4.06 18.15
C PHE A 136 -2.51 4.05 19.03
N GLU A 137 -3.47 3.16 18.75
CA GLU A 137 -4.71 3.00 19.52
C GLU A 137 -5.46 4.33 19.71
N LEU A 138 -5.62 5.10 18.63
CA LEU A 138 -6.10 6.49 18.67
C LEU A 138 -7.62 6.65 18.84
N ALA A 139 -8.36 5.56 19.07
CA ALA A 139 -9.82 5.57 19.17
C ALA A 139 -10.33 4.42 20.06
N GLY A 140 -11.62 4.46 20.41
CA GLY A 140 -12.27 3.36 21.11
C GLY A 140 -12.36 2.08 20.26
N GLU A 141 -12.57 0.94 20.93
CA GLU A 141 -12.53 -0.41 20.34
C GLU A 141 -13.41 -0.55 19.08
N ASP A 142 -14.67 -0.14 19.14
CA ASP A 142 -15.60 -0.19 17.98
C ASP A 142 -15.09 0.56 16.75
N ILE A 143 -14.35 1.65 16.95
CA ILE A 143 -13.79 2.46 15.86
C ILE A 143 -12.52 1.79 15.33
N LEU A 144 -11.69 1.22 16.21
CA LEU A 144 -10.48 0.50 15.81
C LEU A 144 -10.84 -0.78 15.03
N GLU A 145 -11.88 -1.51 15.42
CA GLU A 145 -12.35 -2.67 14.68
C GLU A 145 -12.77 -2.30 13.25
N LYS A 146 -13.57 -1.23 13.10
CA LYS A 146 -13.93 -0.69 11.79
C LYS A 146 -12.71 -0.19 11.01
N ALA A 147 -11.76 0.44 11.68
CA ALA A 147 -10.51 0.86 11.04
C ALA A 147 -9.74 -0.36 10.51
N GLU A 148 -9.71 -1.47 11.24
CA GLU A 148 -9.09 -2.73 10.80
C GLU A 148 -9.81 -3.32 9.59
N GLU A 149 -11.14 -3.34 9.59
CA GLU A 149 -11.94 -3.80 8.44
C GLU A 149 -11.66 -2.97 7.19
N ILE A 150 -11.65 -1.64 7.31
CA ILE A 150 -11.34 -0.72 6.22
C ILE A 150 -9.90 -0.92 5.74
N HIS A 151 -8.94 -1.00 6.66
CA HIS A 151 -7.51 -1.17 6.33
C HIS A 151 -7.24 -2.47 5.54
N LYS A 152 -7.98 -3.54 5.86
CA LYS A 152 -7.89 -4.81 5.13
C LYS A 152 -8.33 -4.68 3.67
N LEU A 153 -9.15 -3.68 3.31
CA LEU A 153 -9.59 -3.49 1.92
C LEU A 153 -8.44 -3.16 0.96
N ALA A 154 -7.30 -2.68 1.48
CA ALA A 154 -6.03 -2.52 0.74
C ALA A 154 -5.69 -3.72 -0.14
N ILE A 155 -5.97 -4.92 0.35
CA ILE A 155 -5.62 -6.17 -0.34
C ILE A 155 -6.34 -6.33 -1.68
N TYR A 156 -7.47 -5.65 -1.86
CA TYR A 156 -8.28 -5.72 -3.07
C TYR A 156 -8.07 -4.51 -3.98
N TRP A 157 -8.17 -3.30 -3.43
CA TRP A 157 -8.09 -2.09 -4.25
C TRP A 157 -6.67 -1.84 -4.75
N MET A 158 -5.63 -2.18 -3.96
CA MET A 158 -4.24 -1.89 -4.33
C MET A 158 -3.78 -2.70 -5.55
N PRO A 159 -4.00 -4.03 -5.63
CA PRO A 159 -3.75 -4.79 -6.86
C PRO A 159 -4.54 -4.26 -8.06
N GLY A 160 -5.82 -3.91 -7.85
CA GLY A 160 -6.65 -3.32 -8.90
C GLY A 160 -6.07 -2.02 -9.45
N PHE A 161 -5.63 -1.12 -8.57
CA PHE A 161 -4.94 0.11 -8.97
C PHE A 161 -3.61 -0.18 -9.68
N ILE A 162 -2.80 -1.11 -9.18
CA ILE A 162 -1.51 -1.50 -9.78
C ILE A 162 -1.73 -1.93 -11.23
N VAL A 163 -2.68 -2.83 -11.48
CA VAL A 163 -3.01 -3.32 -12.84
C VAL A 163 -3.45 -2.15 -13.73
N LEU A 164 -4.40 -1.33 -13.27
CA LEU A 164 -4.88 -0.17 -14.04
C LEU A 164 -3.75 0.82 -14.34
N HIS A 165 -2.84 1.04 -13.39
CA HIS A 165 -1.71 1.93 -13.53
C HIS A 165 -0.73 1.44 -14.59
N PHE A 166 -0.31 0.17 -14.53
CA PHE A 166 0.61 -0.40 -15.50
C PHE A 166 -0.01 -0.50 -16.90
N VAL A 167 -1.27 -0.92 -17.03
CA VAL A 167 -1.99 -0.93 -18.32
C VAL A 167 -2.05 0.49 -18.90
N GLY A 168 -2.40 1.49 -18.09
CA GLY A 168 -2.43 2.89 -18.50
C GLY A 168 -1.07 3.42 -18.97
N ILE A 169 0.02 3.03 -18.27
CA ILE A 169 1.39 3.37 -18.66
C ILE A 169 1.75 2.70 -19.98
N THR A 170 1.51 1.40 -20.14
CA THR A 170 1.82 0.66 -21.37
C THR A 170 1.10 1.26 -22.58
N ILE A 171 -0.21 1.54 -22.46
CA ILE A 171 -0.96 2.21 -23.53
C ILE A 171 -0.36 3.58 -23.85
N ALA A 172 0.00 4.37 -22.85
CA ALA A 172 0.57 5.70 -23.05
C ALA A 172 1.95 5.64 -23.73
N GLU A 173 2.81 4.71 -23.30
CA GLU A 173 4.15 4.48 -23.86
C GLU A 173 4.07 4.07 -25.34
N LEU A 174 3.13 3.20 -25.70
CA LEU A 174 2.96 2.71 -27.08
C LEU A 174 2.24 3.69 -28.01
N THR A 175 1.57 4.70 -27.47
CA THR A 175 0.77 5.65 -28.26
C THR A 175 1.35 7.06 -28.26
N ASN A 176 0.93 7.90 -27.32
CA ASN A 176 1.10 9.35 -27.39
C ASN A 176 2.08 9.92 -26.34
N LYS A 177 2.68 9.08 -25.50
CA LYS A 177 3.63 9.48 -24.45
C LYS A 177 4.86 8.58 -24.43
N LYS A 178 5.52 8.38 -25.58
CA LYS A 178 6.79 7.64 -25.68
C LYS A 178 7.85 8.14 -24.70
N GLY A 179 8.56 7.20 -24.09
CA GLY A 179 9.58 7.39 -23.07
C GLY A 179 9.03 7.83 -21.71
N ILE A 180 7.74 7.63 -21.40
CA ILE A 180 7.18 8.04 -20.10
C ILE A 180 7.80 7.22 -18.97
N VAL A 181 8.07 5.93 -19.19
CA VAL A 181 8.75 5.07 -18.22
C VAL A 181 10.20 5.52 -18.02
N SER A 182 10.95 5.69 -19.10
CA SER A 182 12.35 6.13 -19.04
C SER A 182 12.50 7.48 -18.33
N LYS A 183 11.59 8.43 -18.59
CA LYS A 183 11.59 9.74 -17.92
C LYS A 183 11.23 9.64 -16.42
N MET A 184 10.47 8.64 -16.01
CA MET A 184 10.17 8.38 -14.58
C MET A 184 11.36 7.72 -13.85
N ILE A 185 12.27 7.06 -14.57
CA ILE A 185 13.49 6.46 -14.02
C ILE A 185 14.64 7.48 -14.09
N GLY A 186 15.13 7.77 -15.30
CA GLY A 186 16.31 8.60 -15.55
C GLY A 186 16.08 10.10 -15.40
N GLY A 187 14.83 10.57 -15.55
CA GLY A 187 14.53 11.99 -15.72
C GLY A 187 14.52 12.42 -17.18
N GLU A 188 14.41 13.73 -17.42
CA GLU A 188 14.71 14.30 -18.75
C GLU A 188 16.20 14.24 -19.04
#